data_AF-A0AAW2NG22-F1
#
_entry.id   AF-A0AAW2NG22-F1
#
_cell.length_a   1.000
_cell.length_b   1.000
_cell.length_c   1.000
_cell.angle_alpha   90.00
_cell.angle_beta   90.00
_cell.angle_gamma   90.00
#
_symmetry.space_group_name_H-M   'P 1'
#
loop_
_entity.id
_entity.type
_entity.pdbx_description
1 polymer ?
#
loop_
_entity_poly.entity_id
_entity_poly.type
_entity_poly.pdbx_seq_one_letter_code
_entity_poly.pdbx_strand_id
1 'polypeptide(L)'
;VSEGERITLTLWFSRDASHDEDAKLLKSLSDCFLSSPTHSIASCLPVLASNNMYWFPPEEASRFQSGFDICSARLHVLGFDISTTEECCLSAPVSACNFLKLLKEPLYLACGGELLTCEFVNILHALQVVQFYYWKGLQLEPAELKGPSINILPLSELQRQKISCLKALLLKDVQLAETLLGQTTGKSSQRSFDRRAFSAVVSEWEAYTFRLLKEMVMSLPCWRAHQSIFTAFNLE
;
A
#
# COMPACT_ATOMS: atom_id res chain seq x y z
N VAL A 1 15.94 2.97 21.99
CA VAL A 1 15.61 3.91 23.09
C VAL A 1 14.96 3.07 24.15
N SER A 2 15.74 2.64 25.14
CA SER A 2 15.28 1.71 26.18
C SER A 2 14.90 2.41 27.48
N GLU A 3 15.34 3.65 27.72
CA GLU A 3 14.72 4.62 28.64
C GLU A 3 14.92 6.06 28.08
N GLY A 4 13.90 6.91 28.16
CA GLY A 4 13.86 8.29 27.62
C GLY A 4 12.97 8.50 26.38
N GLU A 5 12.63 9.76 26.07
CA GLU A 5 11.91 10.13 24.83
C GLU A 5 12.89 10.47 23.70
N ARG A 6 12.70 9.87 22.53
CA ARG A 6 13.45 10.24 21.31
C ARG A 6 12.55 11.09 20.43
N ILE A 7 12.81 12.39 20.43
CA ILE A 7 12.26 13.31 19.44
C ILE A 7 13.10 13.18 18.17
N THR A 8 12.51 12.70 17.08
CA THR A 8 13.18 12.57 15.77
C THR A 8 12.51 13.49 14.77
N LEU A 9 13.28 14.43 14.20
CA LEU A 9 12.90 15.14 12.99
C LEU A 9 13.49 14.39 11.80
N THR A 10 12.64 13.74 11.00
CA THR A 10 13.07 13.08 9.76
C THR A 10 12.72 13.99 8.60
N LEU A 11 13.73 14.41 7.84
CA LEU A 11 13.58 15.21 6.63
C LEU A 11 13.90 14.34 5.42
N TRP A 12 13.06 14.40 4.40
CA TRP A 12 13.30 13.78 3.10
C TRP A 12 13.38 14.90 2.06
N PHE A 13 14.44 14.91 1.26
CA PHE A 13 14.61 15.88 0.19
C PHE A 13 14.97 15.17 -1.10
N SER A 14 14.33 15.57 -2.19
CA SER A 14 14.71 15.16 -3.53
C SER A 14 15.61 16.22 -4.14
N ARG A 15 16.71 15.81 -4.78
CA ARG A 15 17.55 16.71 -5.59
C ARG A 15 16.91 17.04 -6.95
N ASP A 16 15.93 16.24 -7.36
CA ASP A 16 15.16 16.43 -8.58
C ASP A 16 13.71 16.76 -8.20
N ALA A 17 13.30 17.99 -8.54
CA ALA A 17 11.94 18.47 -8.31
C ALA A 17 10.87 17.63 -9.03
N SER A 18 11.23 16.84 -10.05
CA SER A 18 10.32 15.89 -10.70
C SER A 18 9.85 14.77 -9.76
N HIS A 19 10.58 14.52 -8.66
CA HIS A 19 10.27 13.54 -7.62
C HIS A 19 9.80 14.19 -6.32
N ASP A 20 9.48 15.49 -6.34
CA ASP A 20 8.89 16.19 -5.19
C ASP A 20 7.40 15.82 -5.08
N GLU A 21 7.12 14.81 -4.26
CA GLU A 21 5.75 14.33 -4.01
C GLU A 21 4.92 15.37 -3.23
N ASP A 22 5.55 16.24 -2.43
CA ASP A 22 4.85 17.30 -1.69
C ASP A 22 4.35 18.38 -2.65
N ALA A 23 5.18 18.80 -3.60
CA ALA A 23 4.78 19.74 -4.66
C ALA A 23 3.66 19.16 -5.54
N LYS A 24 3.73 17.87 -5.89
CA LYS A 24 2.66 17.17 -6.64
C LYS A 24 1.36 17.12 -5.86
N LEU A 25 1.42 16.80 -4.56
CA LEU A 25 0.27 16.79 -3.68
C LEU A 25 -0.38 18.17 -3.58
N LEU A 26 0.41 19.22 -3.31
CA LEU A 26 -0.08 20.60 -3.22
C LEU A 26 -0.73 21.07 -4.51
N LYS A 27 -0.13 20.73 -5.66
CA LYS A 27 -0.72 20.99 -6.97
C LYS A 27 -2.05 20.26 -7.13
N SER A 28 -2.10 18.96 -6.83
CA SER A 28 -3.32 18.15 -6.91
C SER A 28 -4.45 18.70 -6.02
N LEU A 29 -4.14 19.08 -4.78
CA LEU A 29 -5.10 19.69 -3.85
C LEU A 29 -5.61 21.05 -4.35
N SER A 30 -4.76 21.82 -5.03
CA SER A 30 -5.13 23.12 -5.61
C SER A 30 -6.04 22.98 -6.82
N ASP A 31 -5.79 21.96 -7.63
CA ASP A 31 -6.58 21.63 -8.82
C ASP A 31 -7.89 20.88 -8.45
N CYS A 32 -8.06 20.50 -7.18
CA CYS A 32 -9.20 19.74 -6.71
C CYS A 32 -10.44 20.64 -6.51
N PHE A 33 -11.33 20.66 -7.51
CA PHE A 33 -12.61 21.39 -7.41
C PHE A 33 -13.68 20.56 -6.69
N LEU A 34 -13.90 20.81 -5.40
CA LEU A 34 -14.90 20.11 -4.57
C LEU A 34 -16.36 20.23 -5.07
N SER A 35 -16.64 21.11 -6.03
CA SER A 35 -17.96 21.33 -6.61
C SER A 35 -18.29 20.42 -7.81
N SER A 36 -17.34 19.58 -8.27
CA SER A 36 -17.59 18.63 -9.36
C SER A 36 -18.12 17.30 -8.81
N PRO A 37 -19.29 16.79 -9.26
CA PRO A 37 -19.83 15.49 -8.86
C PRO A 37 -18.95 14.30 -9.28
N THR A 38 -17.90 14.54 -10.06
CA THR A 38 -17.11 13.55 -10.80
C THR A 38 -15.71 13.33 -10.25
N HIS A 39 -15.41 13.74 -9.01
CA HIS A 39 -14.19 13.25 -8.35
C HIS A 39 -14.37 11.78 -8.00
N SER A 40 -14.06 10.93 -8.98
CA SER A 40 -14.00 9.49 -8.82
C SER A 40 -12.94 9.15 -7.78
N ILE A 41 -13.22 8.18 -6.90
CA ILE A 41 -12.26 7.58 -5.96
C ILE A 41 -10.93 7.22 -6.66
N ALA A 42 -10.99 6.96 -7.97
CA ALA A 42 -9.84 6.70 -8.83
C ALA A 42 -8.74 7.77 -8.76
N SER A 43 -9.08 9.05 -8.54
CA SER A 43 -8.09 10.12 -8.38
C SER A 43 -7.40 10.11 -7.03
N CYS A 44 -7.99 9.44 -6.04
CA CYS A 44 -7.45 9.28 -4.69
C CYS A 44 -6.60 8.01 -4.54
N LEU A 45 -6.62 7.13 -5.55
CA LEU A 45 -5.90 5.87 -5.47
C LEU A 45 -4.39 6.11 -5.52
N PRO A 46 -3.62 5.40 -4.68
CA PRO A 46 -2.19 5.62 -4.58
C PRO A 46 -1.50 5.22 -5.89
N VAL A 47 -0.54 6.04 -6.32
CA VAL A 47 0.37 5.71 -7.43
C VAL A 47 1.68 5.21 -6.84
N LEU A 48 2.20 4.09 -7.35
CA LEU A 48 3.51 3.60 -6.92
C LEU A 48 4.62 4.57 -7.34
N ALA A 49 5.45 4.95 -6.37
CA ALA A 49 6.74 5.59 -6.61
C ALA A 49 7.71 4.64 -7.34
N SER A 50 8.94 5.11 -7.60
CA SER A 50 9.98 4.27 -8.18
C SER A 50 10.22 3.01 -7.34
N ASN A 51 10.43 1.87 -7.99
CA ASN A 51 10.63 0.57 -7.32
C ASN A 51 11.80 0.61 -6.33
N ASN A 52 12.80 1.47 -6.56
CA ASN A 52 13.94 1.64 -5.65
C ASN A 52 13.52 2.13 -4.25
N MET A 53 12.38 2.83 -4.13
CA MET A 53 11.87 3.32 -2.84
C MET A 53 11.26 2.20 -1.98
N TYR A 54 10.78 1.15 -2.62
CA TYR A 54 10.09 0.05 -1.95
C TYR A 54 10.93 -1.23 -1.86
N TRP A 55 12.12 -1.27 -2.47
CA TRP A 55 13.02 -2.43 -2.42
C TRP A 55 14.02 -2.34 -1.25
N PHE A 56 14.15 -3.41 -0.47
CA PHE A 56 15.06 -3.51 0.67
C PHE A 56 15.90 -4.79 0.64
N PRO A 57 17.24 -4.77 0.79
CA PRO A 57 18.12 -3.61 0.72
C PRO A 57 18.37 -3.19 -0.74
N PRO A 58 18.52 -1.88 -1.01
CA PRO A 58 18.87 -1.39 -2.35
C PRO A 58 20.40 -1.40 -2.53
N GLU A 59 21.05 -2.56 -2.61
CA GLU A 59 22.51 -2.60 -2.88
C GLU A 59 22.81 -2.46 -4.38
N GLU A 60 23.56 -1.41 -4.74
CA GLU A 60 23.81 -0.94 -6.10
C GLU A 60 24.71 -1.85 -6.95
N ALA A 61 25.34 -2.88 -6.38
CA ALA A 61 26.22 -3.78 -7.14
C ALA A 61 25.47 -4.92 -7.87
N SER A 62 24.26 -5.27 -7.44
CA SER A 62 23.45 -6.32 -8.07
C SER A 62 21.97 -6.12 -7.78
N ARG A 63 21.38 -5.10 -8.39
CA ARG A 63 19.98 -4.74 -8.23
C ARG A 63 19.10 -5.99 -8.27
N PHE A 64 18.38 -6.25 -7.17
CA PHE A 64 17.45 -7.36 -6.99
C PHE A 64 18.06 -8.76 -6.88
N GLN A 65 19.31 -8.96 -6.43
CA GLN A 65 19.80 -10.32 -6.07
C GLN A 65 19.46 -10.69 -4.63
N SER A 66 19.69 -9.77 -3.70
CA SER A 66 19.27 -9.85 -2.30
C SER A 66 18.14 -8.84 -2.03
N GLY A 67 17.23 -9.19 -1.11
CA GLY A 67 16.18 -8.29 -0.65
C GLY A 67 14.74 -8.64 -1.05
N PHE A 68 13.84 -7.74 -0.68
CA PHE A 68 12.41 -7.86 -0.87
C PHE A 68 11.74 -6.53 -1.18
N ASP A 69 10.57 -6.62 -1.80
CA ASP A 69 9.63 -5.51 -1.88
C ASP A 69 8.92 -5.32 -0.53
N ILE A 70 9.04 -4.13 0.06
CA ILE A 70 8.52 -3.78 1.38
C ILE A 70 7.00 -3.91 1.44
N CYS A 71 6.29 -3.58 0.36
CA CYS A 71 4.84 -3.67 0.33
C CYS A 71 4.39 -5.14 0.39
N SER A 72 5.05 -5.99 -0.40
CA SER A 72 4.83 -7.44 -0.44
C SER A 72 5.18 -8.09 0.89
N ALA A 73 6.29 -7.69 1.50
CA ALA A 73 6.73 -8.18 2.80
C ALA A 73 5.77 -7.81 3.93
N ARG A 74 5.24 -6.58 3.92
CA ARG A 74 4.21 -6.17 4.90
C ARG A 74 2.91 -6.93 4.72
N LEU A 75 2.45 -7.13 3.49
CA LEU A 75 1.26 -7.94 3.21
C LEU A 75 1.44 -9.38 3.71
N HIS A 76 2.59 -10.00 3.42
CA HIS A 76 2.94 -11.34 3.89
C HIS A 76 2.90 -11.46 5.41
N VAL A 77 3.52 -10.52 6.12
CA VAL A 77 3.50 -10.48 7.60
C VAL A 77 2.08 -10.35 8.15
N LEU A 78 1.19 -9.69 7.41
CA LEU A 78 -0.22 -9.53 7.76
C LEU A 78 -1.10 -10.73 7.34
N GLY A 79 -0.51 -11.78 6.77
CA GLY A 79 -1.19 -13.01 6.35
C GLY A 79 -1.76 -12.99 4.93
N PHE A 80 -1.37 -12.01 4.12
CA PHE A 80 -1.85 -11.85 2.74
C PHE A 80 -0.77 -12.17 1.73
N ASP A 81 -1.15 -12.92 0.71
CA ASP A 81 -0.34 -13.19 -0.48
C ASP A 81 -0.92 -12.44 -1.69
N ILE A 82 -0.08 -12.21 -2.71
CA ILE A 82 -0.45 -11.50 -3.94
C ILE A 82 -0.78 -12.49 -5.05
N SER A 83 -1.89 -12.24 -5.73
CA SER A 83 -2.30 -12.99 -6.92
C SER A 83 -2.53 -12.02 -8.09
N THR A 84 -2.07 -12.40 -9.27
CA THR A 84 -2.24 -11.62 -10.51
C THR A 84 -3.06 -12.41 -11.52
N THR A 85 -3.77 -11.71 -12.41
CA THR A 85 -4.48 -12.32 -13.56
C THR A 85 -3.52 -12.72 -14.66
N GLU A 86 -2.39 -12.01 -14.80
CA GLU A 86 -1.37 -12.35 -15.79
C GLU A 86 -0.81 -13.75 -15.55
N GLU A 87 -0.58 -14.47 -16.66
CA GLU A 87 0.22 -15.69 -16.65
C GLU A 87 1.66 -15.32 -16.31
N CYS A 88 1.97 -15.32 -15.01
CA CYS A 88 3.35 -15.34 -14.54
C CYS A 88 4.05 -16.44 -15.35
N CYS A 89 5.01 -16.06 -16.21
CA CYS A 89 5.62 -16.98 -17.16
C CYS A 89 6.40 -18.06 -16.38
N LEU A 90 5.73 -19.16 -16.05
CA LEU A 90 6.26 -20.33 -15.34
C LEU A 90 7.37 -21.05 -16.14
N SER A 91 7.76 -20.52 -17.31
CA SER A 91 8.58 -21.19 -18.32
C SER A 91 9.84 -20.44 -18.74
N ALA A 92 10.11 -19.22 -18.27
CA ALA A 92 11.31 -18.46 -18.63
C ALA A 92 11.96 -17.82 -17.39
N PRO A 93 13.29 -17.60 -17.35
CA PRO A 93 13.92 -16.83 -16.29
C PRO A 93 13.36 -15.40 -16.35
N VAL A 94 12.36 -15.14 -15.51
CA VAL A 94 11.69 -13.85 -15.44
C VAL A 94 12.71 -12.84 -14.95
N SER A 95 13.14 -11.96 -15.84
CA SER A 95 14.00 -10.83 -15.48
C SER A 95 13.36 -10.07 -14.31
N ALA A 96 14.16 -9.65 -13.33
CA ALA A 96 13.66 -8.98 -12.14
C ALA A 96 12.81 -7.73 -12.44
N CYS A 97 13.04 -7.11 -13.61
CA CYS A 97 12.27 -5.97 -14.09
C CYS A 97 10.81 -6.29 -14.43
N ASN A 98 10.46 -7.56 -14.72
CA ASN A 98 9.12 -7.92 -15.15
C ASN A 98 8.16 -8.07 -13.96
N PHE A 99 8.62 -8.64 -12.83
CA PHE A 99 7.72 -8.82 -11.68
C PHE A 99 7.40 -7.51 -10.96
N LEU A 100 8.30 -6.52 -10.97
CA LEU A 100 8.02 -5.21 -10.37
C LEU A 100 7.00 -4.40 -11.17
N LYS A 101 6.81 -4.72 -12.46
CA LYS A 101 5.72 -4.14 -13.24
C LYS A 101 4.37 -4.67 -12.77
N LEU A 102 4.28 -5.96 -12.45
CA LEU A 102 3.05 -6.58 -11.91
C LEU A 102 2.54 -5.87 -10.65
N LEU A 103 3.44 -5.31 -9.83
CA LEU A 103 3.05 -4.58 -8.62
C LEU A 103 2.32 -3.26 -8.90
N LYS A 104 2.45 -2.73 -10.12
CA LYS A 104 1.80 -1.50 -10.59
C LYS A 104 0.49 -1.78 -11.32
N GLU A 105 0.27 -3.03 -11.71
CA GLU A 105 -0.93 -3.49 -12.40
C GLU A 105 -2.01 -3.93 -11.38
N PRO A 106 -3.28 -4.02 -11.82
CA PRO A 106 -4.34 -4.55 -10.99
C PRO A 106 -4.05 -5.98 -10.48
N LEU A 107 -4.29 -6.19 -9.19
CA LEU A 107 -3.99 -7.44 -8.50
C LEU A 107 -5.06 -7.81 -7.47
N TYR A 108 -4.99 -9.04 -7.02
CA TYR A 108 -5.88 -9.63 -6.03
C TYR A 108 -5.08 -10.09 -4.82
N LEU A 109 -5.73 -10.14 -3.67
CA LEU A 109 -5.15 -10.68 -2.45
C LEU A 109 -5.67 -12.09 -2.18
N ALA A 110 -4.79 -12.94 -1.66
CA ALA A 110 -5.10 -14.25 -1.15
C ALA A 110 -4.83 -14.32 0.36
N CYS A 111 -5.66 -15.03 1.10
CA CYS A 111 -5.50 -15.24 2.54
C CYS A 111 -6.02 -16.63 2.91
N GLY A 112 -5.23 -17.42 3.64
CA GLY A 112 -5.69 -18.71 4.17
C GLY A 112 -6.16 -19.73 3.12
N GLY A 113 -5.58 -19.72 1.92
CA GLY A 113 -5.96 -20.64 0.84
C GLY A 113 -7.12 -20.16 -0.04
N GLU A 114 -7.58 -18.94 0.16
CA GLU A 114 -8.71 -18.34 -0.54
C GLU A 114 -8.31 -17.04 -1.25
N LEU A 115 -8.94 -16.77 -2.39
CA LEU A 115 -8.79 -15.55 -3.17
C LEU A 115 -9.90 -14.57 -2.83
N LEU A 116 -9.54 -13.33 -2.52
CA LEU A 116 -10.48 -12.22 -2.40
C LEU A 116 -10.81 -11.70 -3.80
N THR A 117 -12.09 -11.63 -4.17
CA THR A 117 -12.50 -11.14 -5.51
C THR A 117 -12.45 -9.61 -5.64
N CYS A 118 -12.01 -8.90 -4.60
CA CYS A 118 -11.76 -7.47 -4.69
C CYS A 118 -10.46 -7.25 -5.47
N GLU A 119 -10.57 -6.53 -6.58
CA GLU A 119 -9.43 -6.10 -7.36
C GLU A 119 -8.86 -4.80 -6.77
N PHE A 120 -7.55 -4.78 -6.56
CA PHE A 120 -6.82 -3.60 -6.14
C PHE A 120 -6.03 -3.06 -7.31
N VAL A 121 -6.12 -1.76 -7.56
CA VAL A 121 -5.43 -1.09 -8.67
C VAL A 121 -3.91 -1.32 -8.69
N ASN A 122 -3.28 -1.51 -7.53
CA ASN A 122 -1.88 -1.88 -7.40
C ASN A 122 -1.57 -2.37 -5.98
N ILE A 123 -0.31 -2.77 -5.73
CA ILE A 123 0.12 -3.28 -4.42
C ILE A 123 0.00 -2.26 -3.29
N LEU A 124 0.18 -0.98 -3.58
CA LEU A 124 0.14 0.07 -2.56
C LEU A 124 -1.30 0.31 -2.10
N HIS A 125 -2.25 0.29 -3.04
CA HIS A 125 -3.68 0.31 -2.72
C HIS A 125 -4.06 -0.88 -1.84
N ALA A 126 -3.64 -2.09 -2.21
CA ALA A 126 -3.88 -3.29 -1.42
C ALA A 126 -3.31 -3.17 0.00
N LEU A 127 -2.06 -2.72 0.14
CA LEU A 127 -1.42 -2.54 1.43
C LEU A 127 -2.13 -1.50 2.30
N GLN A 128 -2.52 -0.35 1.72
CA GLN A 128 -3.21 0.71 2.47
C GLN A 128 -4.55 0.23 3.02
N VAL A 129 -5.34 -0.51 2.23
CA VAL A 129 -6.61 -1.08 2.68
C VAL A 129 -6.40 -2.11 3.79
N VAL A 130 -5.42 -3.02 3.64
CA VAL A 130 -5.09 -4.02 4.68
C VAL A 130 -4.60 -3.35 5.97
N GLN A 131 -3.77 -2.32 5.88
CA GLN A 131 -3.33 -1.57 7.04
C GLN A 131 -4.49 -0.83 7.72
N PHE A 132 -5.40 -0.25 6.92
CA PHE A 132 -6.60 0.40 7.43
C PHE A 132 -7.53 -0.59 8.13
N TYR A 133 -7.66 -1.81 7.61
CA TYR A 133 -8.38 -2.91 8.28
C TYR A 133 -7.86 -3.16 9.69
N TYR A 134 -6.55 -3.37 9.85
CA TYR A 134 -5.95 -3.62 11.17
C TYR A 134 -5.94 -2.38 12.09
N TRP A 135 -6.01 -1.17 11.53
CA TRP A 135 -6.02 0.06 12.31
C TRP A 135 -7.44 0.47 12.77
N LYS A 136 -8.31 0.80 11.82
CA LYS A 136 -9.65 1.36 12.04
C LYS A 136 -10.75 0.33 11.79
N GLY A 137 -10.54 -0.60 10.86
CA GLY A 137 -11.55 -1.60 10.51
C GLY A 137 -11.94 -2.52 11.66
N LEU A 138 -11.01 -2.88 12.53
CA LEU A 138 -11.26 -3.69 13.73
C LEU A 138 -12.02 -2.97 14.86
N GLN A 139 -12.22 -1.66 14.74
CA GLN A 139 -13.02 -0.84 15.69
C GLN A 139 -14.46 -0.64 15.21
N LEU A 140 -14.79 -1.06 13.98
CA LEU A 140 -16.15 -0.99 13.44
C LEU A 140 -17.00 -2.08 14.06
N GLU A 141 -18.12 -1.71 14.68
CA GLU A 141 -19.05 -2.67 15.27
C GLU A 141 -19.67 -3.55 14.17
N PRO A 142 -19.86 -4.87 14.39
CA PRO A 142 -20.47 -5.79 13.43
C PRO A 142 -21.84 -5.34 12.90
N ALA A 143 -22.55 -4.51 13.66
CA ALA A 143 -23.87 -3.98 13.32
C ALA A 143 -23.84 -2.85 12.26
N GLU A 144 -22.71 -2.18 12.06
CA GLU A 144 -22.54 -1.08 11.09
C GLU A 144 -22.09 -1.58 9.72
N LEU A 145 -21.56 -2.80 9.64
CA LEU A 145 -21.04 -3.43 8.42
C LEU A 145 -22.18 -3.99 7.54
N LYS A 146 -23.05 -3.11 7.03
CA LYS A 146 -24.06 -3.45 6.01
C LYS A 146 -23.50 -3.27 4.60
N GLY A 147 -22.43 -3.99 4.29
CA GLY A 147 -21.84 -4.04 2.95
C GLY A 147 -22.18 -5.34 2.22
N PRO A 148 -22.14 -5.37 0.88
CA PRO A 148 -22.11 -6.64 0.15
C PRO A 148 -20.90 -7.46 0.61
N SER A 149 -21.05 -8.77 0.77
CA SER A 149 -19.90 -9.63 1.08
C SER A 149 -18.98 -9.72 -0.14
N ILE A 150 -17.67 -9.57 0.05
CA ILE A 150 -16.69 -9.96 -0.97
C ILE A 150 -16.94 -11.43 -1.32
N ASN A 151 -17.04 -11.72 -2.63
CA ASN A 151 -17.04 -13.09 -3.09
C ASN A 151 -15.66 -13.68 -2.83
N ILE A 152 -15.62 -14.92 -2.38
CA ILE A 152 -14.38 -15.60 -2.06
C ILE A 152 -14.35 -16.87 -2.89
N LEU A 153 -13.21 -17.11 -3.55
CA LEU A 153 -13.00 -18.28 -4.36
C LEU A 153 -11.89 -19.14 -3.73
N PRO A 154 -12.11 -20.46 -3.58
CA PRO A 154 -11.03 -21.34 -3.18
C PRO A 154 -9.92 -21.28 -4.25
N LEU A 155 -8.66 -21.18 -3.81
CA LEU A 155 -7.55 -21.16 -4.75
C LEU A 155 -7.40 -22.51 -5.44
N SER A 156 -7.36 -22.49 -6.77
CA SER A 156 -6.93 -23.64 -7.57
C SER A 156 -5.45 -23.97 -7.36
N GLU A 157 -5.05 -25.20 -7.69
CA GLU A 157 -3.64 -25.65 -7.63
C GLU A 157 -2.71 -24.69 -8.39
N LEU A 158 -3.11 -24.29 -9.60
CA LEU A 158 -2.36 -23.38 -10.45
C LEU A 158 -2.18 -22.00 -9.80
N GLN A 159 -3.23 -21.47 -9.16
CA GLN A 159 -3.15 -20.19 -8.46
C GLN A 159 -2.22 -20.26 -7.25
N ARG A 160 -2.27 -21.35 -6.47
CA ARG A 160 -1.35 -21.55 -5.34
C ARG A 160 0.11 -21.60 -5.79
N GLN A 161 0.38 -22.29 -6.90
CA GLN A 161 1.72 -22.34 -7.49
C GLN A 161 2.18 -20.96 -7.94
N LYS A 162 1.33 -20.20 -8.64
CA LYS A 162 1.63 -18.82 -9.05
C LYS A 162 1.95 -17.91 -7.87
N ILE A 163 1.11 -17.95 -6.83
CA ILE A 163 1.32 -17.20 -5.58
C ILE A 163 2.67 -17.56 -4.95
N SER A 164 2.97 -18.86 -4.84
CA SER A 164 4.24 -19.34 -4.29
C SER A 164 5.45 -18.84 -5.09
N CYS A 165 5.37 -18.86 -6.42
CA CYS A 165 6.42 -18.32 -7.29
C CYS A 165 6.60 -16.81 -7.09
N LEU A 166 5.51 -16.03 -7.09
CA LEU A 166 5.55 -14.58 -6.86
C LEU A 166 6.16 -14.25 -5.49
N LYS A 167 5.75 -14.99 -4.45
CA LYS A 167 6.28 -14.85 -3.10
C LYS A 167 7.79 -15.08 -3.03
N ALA A 168 8.27 -16.15 -3.66
CA ALA A 168 9.70 -16.45 -3.73
C ALA A 168 10.50 -15.34 -4.45
N LEU A 169 9.92 -14.72 -5.48
CA LEU A 169 10.55 -13.63 -6.23
C LEU A 169 10.57 -12.30 -5.47
N LEU A 170 9.45 -11.97 -4.81
CA LEU A 170 9.23 -10.68 -4.14
C LEU A 170 9.83 -10.60 -2.74
N LEU A 171 9.90 -11.73 -2.01
CA LEU A 171 10.42 -11.76 -0.64
C LEU A 171 11.85 -12.28 -0.58
N LYS A 172 12.22 -13.25 -1.42
CA LYS A 172 13.50 -13.98 -1.43
C LYS A 172 13.88 -14.64 -0.10
N ASP A 173 14.07 -13.83 0.93
CA ASP A 173 14.26 -14.20 2.33
C ASP A 173 13.02 -13.80 3.17
N VAL A 174 12.13 -14.77 3.33
CA VAL A 174 10.91 -14.62 4.14
C VAL A 174 11.24 -14.40 5.62
N GLN A 175 12.29 -15.04 6.14
CA GLN A 175 12.65 -14.95 7.55
C GLN A 175 13.18 -13.55 7.88
N LEU A 176 13.96 -12.94 6.99
CA LEU A 176 14.41 -11.56 7.14
C LEU A 176 13.23 -10.59 7.16
N ALA A 177 12.27 -10.75 6.25
CA ALA A 177 11.07 -9.92 6.22
C ALA A 177 10.25 -10.04 7.51
N GLU A 178 10.02 -11.26 8.00
CA GLU A 178 9.30 -11.52 9.25
C GLU A 178 10.05 -10.99 10.48
N THR A 179 11.38 -11.11 10.51
CA THR A 179 12.19 -10.61 11.62
C THR A 179 12.16 -9.09 11.70
N LEU A 180 12.27 -8.41 10.55
CA LEU A 180 12.31 -6.94 10.49
C LEU A 180 10.93 -6.30 10.65
N LEU A 181 9.89 -6.89 10.05
CA LEU A 181 8.56 -6.28 9.97
C LEU A 181 7.54 -6.95 10.91
N GLY A 182 7.74 -8.21 11.29
CA GLY A 182 6.83 -8.95 12.16
C GLY A 182 6.77 -8.40 13.59
N GLN A 183 7.90 -7.94 14.14
CA GLN A 183 7.94 -7.37 15.49
C GLN A 183 7.18 -6.03 15.61
N THR A 184 6.99 -5.31 14.51
CA THR A 184 6.22 -4.06 14.45
C THR A 184 4.71 -4.27 14.56
N THR A 185 4.22 -5.49 14.36
CA THR A 185 2.82 -5.81 14.60
C THR A 185 2.61 -5.99 16.10
N GLY A 186 2.18 -4.92 16.77
CA GLY A 186 1.74 -4.99 18.16
C GLY A 186 0.63 -6.02 18.36
N LYS A 187 0.15 -6.17 19.61
CA LYS A 187 -0.84 -7.16 20.10
C LYS A 187 -2.10 -7.41 19.23
N SER A 188 -2.32 -6.67 18.15
CA SER A 188 -3.32 -6.91 17.10
C SER A 188 -3.04 -8.13 16.20
N SER A 189 -1.82 -8.68 16.17
CA SER A 189 -1.45 -9.85 15.35
C SER A 189 -2.11 -11.18 15.75
N GLN A 190 -2.87 -11.20 16.86
CA GLN A 190 -3.59 -12.39 17.33
C GLN A 190 -5.06 -12.48 16.87
N ARG A 191 -5.61 -11.47 16.18
CA ARG A 191 -6.99 -11.56 15.68
C ARG A 191 -7.02 -12.23 14.32
N SER A 192 -7.82 -13.30 14.21
CA SER A 192 -8.13 -13.96 12.95
C SER A 192 -8.75 -12.98 11.97
N PHE A 193 -8.33 -13.05 10.71
CA PHE A 193 -8.91 -12.28 9.61
C PHE A 193 -10.42 -12.52 9.50
N ASP A 194 -11.21 -11.47 9.77
CA ASP A 194 -12.65 -11.45 9.54
C ASP A 194 -12.95 -10.95 8.12
N ARG A 195 -13.37 -11.92 7.30
CA ARG A 195 -13.68 -11.76 5.89
C ARG A 195 -14.86 -10.83 5.63
N ARG A 196 -15.90 -10.89 6.48
CA ARG A 196 -17.10 -10.05 6.31
C ARG A 196 -16.76 -8.60 6.65
N ALA A 197 -15.99 -8.41 7.72
CA ALA A 197 -15.50 -7.09 8.08
C ALA A 197 -14.60 -6.50 6.99
N PHE A 198 -13.72 -7.29 6.37
CA PHE A 198 -12.82 -6.79 5.34
C PHE A 198 -13.53 -6.17 4.14
N SER A 199 -14.65 -6.75 3.68
CA SER A 199 -15.42 -6.18 2.56
C SER A 199 -15.90 -4.76 2.81
N ALA A 200 -16.57 -4.56 3.94
CA ALA A 200 -17.08 -3.24 4.29
C ALA A 200 -15.94 -2.27 4.65
N VAL A 201 -14.78 -2.79 5.05
CA VAL A 201 -13.57 -1.98 5.24
C VAL A 201 -13.00 -1.44 3.94
N VAL A 202 -13.14 -2.12 2.79
CA VAL A 202 -12.75 -1.55 1.49
C VAL A 202 -13.57 -0.28 1.22
N SER A 203 -14.90 -0.35 1.32
CA SER A 203 -15.77 0.81 1.11
C SER A 203 -15.57 1.90 2.16
N GLU A 204 -15.34 1.54 3.43
CA GLU A 204 -15.04 2.52 4.48
C GLU A 204 -13.67 3.18 4.25
N TRP A 205 -12.67 2.45 3.74
CA TRP A 205 -11.38 3.03 3.37
C TRP A 205 -11.54 4.07 2.24
N GLU A 206 -12.37 3.78 1.25
CA GLU A 206 -12.67 4.73 0.16
C GLU A 206 -13.34 6.01 0.71
N ALA A 207 -14.39 5.84 1.54
CA ALA A 207 -15.09 6.95 2.18
C ALA A 207 -14.17 7.76 3.11
N TYR A 208 -13.31 7.07 3.87
CA TYR A 208 -12.31 7.67 4.74
C TYR A 208 -11.31 8.50 3.95
N THR A 209 -10.77 7.96 2.86
CA THR A 209 -9.80 8.63 1.99
C THR A 209 -10.42 9.87 1.35
N PHE A 210 -11.65 9.78 0.87
CA PHE A 210 -12.36 10.93 0.30
C PHE A 210 -12.64 12.02 1.34
N ARG A 211 -13.00 11.64 2.57
CA ARG A 211 -13.19 12.59 3.68
C ARG A 211 -11.89 13.32 4.00
N LEU A 212 -10.77 12.60 4.11
CA LEU A 212 -9.46 13.22 4.33
C LEU A 212 -9.08 14.17 3.19
N LEU A 213 -9.29 13.77 1.94
CA LEU A 213 -9.04 14.66 0.80
C LEU A 213 -9.82 15.97 0.94
N LYS A 214 -11.12 15.89 1.27
CA LYS A 214 -11.95 17.08 1.49
C LYS A 214 -11.41 17.94 2.63
N GLU A 215 -11.01 17.34 3.75
CA GLU A 215 -10.42 18.07 4.88
C GLU A 215 -9.12 18.77 4.48
N MET A 216 -8.24 18.11 3.71
CA MET A 216 -7.00 18.70 3.20
C MET A 216 -7.26 19.87 2.25
N VAL A 217 -8.18 19.71 1.29
CA VAL A 217 -8.56 20.78 0.35
C VAL A 217 -9.15 21.99 1.10
N MET A 218 -10.01 21.76 2.08
CA MET A 218 -10.60 22.83 2.89
C MET A 218 -9.58 23.51 3.80
N SER A 219 -8.55 22.79 4.24
CA SER A 219 -7.49 23.32 5.10
C SER A 219 -6.40 24.06 4.32
N LEU A 220 -6.22 23.77 3.03
CA LEU A 220 -5.16 24.33 2.20
C LEU A 220 -5.10 25.88 2.20
N PRO A 221 -6.21 26.64 2.10
CA PRO A 221 -6.18 28.09 2.22
C PRO A 221 -5.67 28.58 3.58
N CYS A 222 -6.03 27.88 4.65
CA CYS A 222 -5.58 28.18 6.00
C CYS A 222 -4.06 27.95 6.14
N TRP A 223 -3.56 26.82 5.63
CA TRP A 223 -2.11 26.53 5.62
C TRP A 223 -1.32 27.60 4.85
N ARG A 224 -1.87 28.10 3.73
CA ARG A 224 -1.28 29.21 2.98
C ARG A 224 -1.28 30.52 3.77
N ALA A 225 -2.43 30.88 4.37
CA ALA A 225 -2.56 32.10 5.14
C ALA A 225 -1.61 32.15 6.35
N HIS A 226 -1.38 31.01 7.00
CA HIS A 226 -0.48 30.87 8.13
C HIS A 226 0.98 30.58 7.75
N GLN A 227 1.33 30.64 6.46
CA GLN A 227 2.69 30.36 5.96
C GLN A 227 3.23 29.00 6.45
N SER A 228 2.35 28.01 6.60
CA SER A 228 2.71 26.66 7.06
C SER A 228 3.24 25.77 5.93
N ILE A 229 3.21 26.26 4.69
CA ILE A 229 3.77 25.60 3.51
C ILE A 229 5.05 26.34 3.14
N PHE A 230 6.18 25.65 3.29
CA PHE A 230 7.50 26.19 2.98
C PHE A 230 7.90 25.78 1.57
N THR A 231 8.07 26.77 0.68
CA THR A 231 8.66 26.55 -0.63
C THR A 231 10.14 26.86 -0.56
N ALA A 232 11.00 25.89 -0.84
CA ALA A 232 12.42 26.14 -1.02
C ALA A 232 12.62 26.87 -2.36
N PHE A 233 12.87 28.18 -2.31
CA PHE A 233 13.42 28.89 -3.45
C PHE A 233 14.92 28.65 -3.44
N ASN A 234 15.47 28.15 -4.55
CA ASN A 234 16.91 28.18 -4.75
C ASN A 234 17.33 29.65 -4.71
N LEU A 235 17.98 30.05 -3.63
CA LEU A 235 18.79 31.27 -3.60
C LEU A 235 19.96 30.99 -4.54
N GLU A 236 19.90 31.56 -5.75
CA GLU A 236 21.08 31.72 -6.61
C GLU A 236 22.10 32.66 -5.97
#